data_AF-A0A8D8QVP5-F1
#
_entry.id   AF-A0A8D8QVP5-F1
#
_cell.length_a   1.000
_cell.length_b   1.000
_cell.length_c   1.000
_cell.angle_alpha   90.00
_cell.angle_beta   90.00
_cell.angle_gamma   90.00
#
_symmetry.space_group_name_H-M   'P 1'
#
loop_
_entity.id
_entity.type
_entity.pdbx_description
1 polymer ?
#
loop_
_entity_poly.entity_id
_entity_poly.type
_entity_poly.pdbx_seq_one_letter_code
_entity_poly.pdbx_strand_id
1 'polypeptide(L)'
;MWASLVKMKQKLNPRFKIQEEKVSTYLDHQLSLLRFLGLFKLADDILVRPYRHLLQKIYIRFTFTYSIILLTLSYLCILFRASNSFIEVFKNLVETVAVSTLCMDIMLLNIKNTELLRLLDKMNTFDVTSKKSIYSNARKIERLIYVCYCVLIGFAMGIKYVIPFLPISSQHATFVQKVYGFKYPQKRLPMCLWIPYIDTSEPLWFPLFYLIEMYSAVLWFGLAITDALFYPFILLHFCGQHLVLASKLKNLGRSSVRPRMRTLRRTLCDNRLREEQEIFEVKKCILFHRKLCSFRLQVKYFLVLKHF
;
A
#
# COMPACT_ATOMS: atom_id res chain seq x y z
N MET A 1 -11.18 17.16 4.96
CA MET A 1 -12.64 17.16 4.70
C MET A 1 -13.37 16.04 5.46
N TRP A 2 -12.75 14.88 5.68
CA TRP A 2 -13.40 13.70 6.28
C TRP A 2 -13.66 13.80 7.79
N ALA A 3 -12.70 14.32 8.57
CA ALA A 3 -12.91 14.48 10.01
C ALA A 3 -14.00 15.53 10.35
N SER A 4 -14.23 16.51 9.46
CA SER A 4 -15.25 17.55 9.66
C SER A 4 -16.63 17.13 9.17
N LEU A 5 -16.73 16.37 8.07
CA LEU A 5 -17.99 15.80 7.59
C LEU A 5 -18.51 14.70 8.52
N VAL A 6 -17.63 13.84 9.06
CA VAL A 6 -18.01 12.82 10.06
C VAL A 6 -18.44 13.48 11.38
N LYS A 7 -17.74 14.51 11.84
CA LYS A 7 -18.14 15.30 13.03
C LYS A 7 -19.44 16.08 12.82
N MET A 8 -19.72 16.60 11.61
CA MET A 8 -20.99 17.26 11.29
C MET A 8 -22.15 16.25 11.22
N LYS A 9 -21.96 15.08 10.58
CA LYS A 9 -22.97 14.01 10.53
C LYS A 9 -23.29 13.45 11.93
N GLN A 10 -22.28 13.30 12.78
CA GLN A 10 -22.46 12.87 14.18
C GLN A 10 -23.16 13.93 15.05
N LYS A 11 -22.96 15.23 14.78
CA LYS A 11 -23.68 16.32 15.46
C LYS A 11 -25.16 16.42 15.04
N LEU A 12 -25.48 16.08 13.79
CA LEU A 12 -26.84 16.21 13.23
C LEU A 12 -27.75 15.01 13.52
N ASN A 13 -27.23 13.84 13.91
CA ASN A 13 -28.07 12.69 14.21
C ASN A 13 -27.45 11.72 15.26
N PRO A 14 -27.68 11.92 16.57
CA PRO A 14 -27.05 11.14 17.63
C PRO A 14 -27.48 9.66 17.68
N ARG A 15 -28.51 9.26 16.94
CA ARG A 15 -28.94 7.85 16.79
C ARG A 15 -28.10 7.05 15.80
N PHE A 16 -27.23 7.68 15.01
CA PHE A 16 -26.28 7.02 14.11
C PHE A 16 -24.86 6.98 14.69
N LYS A 17 -24.73 6.50 15.94
CA LYS A 17 -23.47 5.94 16.46
C LYS A 17 -23.20 4.57 15.81
N ILE A 18 -23.29 4.50 14.48
CA ILE A 18 -22.71 3.36 13.77
C ILE A 18 -21.21 3.69 13.78
N GLN A 19 -20.49 2.93 14.59
CA GLN A 19 -19.04 2.81 14.46
C GLN A 19 -18.83 2.39 13.00
N GLU A 20 -18.50 3.34 12.11
CA GLU A 20 -18.08 3.04 10.75
C GLU A 20 -16.80 2.23 10.91
N GLU A 21 -16.95 0.92 11.05
CA GLU A 21 -15.85 -0.02 11.03
C GLU A 21 -15.26 0.04 9.63
N LYS A 22 -14.30 0.96 9.44
CA LYS A 22 -13.62 1.19 8.18
C LYS A 22 -13.02 -0.12 7.70
N VAL A 23 -13.39 -0.55 6.51
CA VAL A 23 -12.95 -1.84 5.98
C VAL A 23 -11.48 -1.82 5.57
N SER A 24 -10.87 -0.64 5.50
CA SER A 24 -9.49 -0.43 5.11
C SER A 24 -8.61 0.11 6.25
N THR A 25 -8.68 -0.49 7.45
CA THR A 25 -7.91 0.02 8.60
C THR A 25 -6.41 -0.03 8.33
N TYR A 26 -5.88 -1.12 7.75
CA TYR A 26 -4.44 -1.22 7.48
C TYR A 26 -4.01 -0.41 6.26
N LEU A 27 -4.89 -0.20 5.29
CA LEU A 27 -4.63 0.71 4.18
C LEU A 27 -4.53 2.17 4.66
N ASP A 28 -5.40 2.60 5.58
CA ASP A 28 -5.30 3.92 6.22
C ASP A 28 -3.97 4.06 6.98
N HIS A 29 -3.52 3.00 7.67
CA HIS A 29 -2.20 2.98 8.32
C HIS A 29 -1.06 3.09 7.31
N GLN A 30 -1.15 2.43 6.16
CA GLN A 30 -0.14 2.52 5.09
C GLN A 30 -0.08 3.92 4.48
N LEU A 31 -1.23 4.50 4.14
CA LEU A 31 -1.27 5.87 3.62
C LEU A 31 -0.75 6.87 4.66
N SER A 32 -1.03 6.63 5.95
CA SER A 32 -0.45 7.42 7.04
C SER A 32 1.06 7.23 7.16
N LEU A 33 1.57 6.00 6.99
CA LEU A 33 3.00 5.70 6.99
C LEU A 33 3.69 6.40 5.82
N LEU A 34 3.17 6.28 4.60
CA LEU A 34 3.72 6.96 3.43
C LEU A 34 3.70 8.49 3.58
N ARG A 35 2.64 9.03 4.20
CA ARG A 35 2.56 10.45 4.52
C ARG A 35 3.66 10.86 5.50
N PHE A 36 3.85 10.08 6.57
CA PHE A 36 4.88 10.32 7.57
C PHE A 36 6.29 10.26 6.97
N LEU A 37 6.52 9.35 6.02
CA LEU A 37 7.78 9.21 5.29
C LEU A 37 7.98 10.29 4.20
N GLY A 38 7.00 11.17 3.96
CA GLY A 38 7.10 12.20 2.94
C GLY A 38 6.96 11.67 1.51
N LEU A 39 6.32 10.51 1.35
CA LEU A 39 6.18 9.82 0.07
C LEU A 39 4.79 10.00 -0.54
N PHE A 40 3.82 10.50 0.24
CA PHE A 40 2.44 10.68 -0.22
C PHE A 40 1.85 12.04 0.15
N LYS A 41 1.25 12.70 -0.83
CA LYS A 41 0.54 13.98 -0.66
C LYS A 41 -0.95 13.77 -0.43
N LEU A 42 -1.40 14.03 0.80
CA LEU A 42 -2.82 14.03 1.16
C LEU A 42 -3.45 15.41 0.87
N ALA A 43 -4.63 15.44 0.29
CA ALA A 43 -5.31 16.69 -0.12
C ALA A 43 -5.90 17.50 1.06
N ASP A 44 -5.98 16.92 2.26
CA ASP A 44 -6.88 17.36 3.32
C ASP A 44 -6.32 18.44 4.28
N ASP A 45 -5.04 18.83 4.17
CA ASP A 45 -4.39 19.72 5.16
C ASP A 45 -4.53 21.23 4.91
N ILE A 46 -5.07 21.65 3.76
CA ILE A 46 -5.09 23.07 3.36
C ILE A 46 -5.95 23.91 4.33
N LEU A 47 -7.01 23.32 4.89
CA LEU A 47 -8.01 24.04 5.69
C LEU A 47 -7.75 24.06 7.20
N VAL A 48 -6.90 23.17 7.74
CA VAL A 48 -6.82 22.95 9.20
C VAL A 48 -5.51 23.46 9.80
N ARG A 49 -4.36 23.33 9.13
CA ARG A 49 -3.04 23.79 9.64
C ARG A 49 -2.08 24.16 8.51
N PRO A 50 -2.03 25.43 8.07
CA PRO A 50 -1.25 25.84 6.90
C PRO A 50 0.27 25.61 7.05
N TYR A 51 0.84 25.80 8.26
CA TYR A 51 2.28 25.62 8.51
C TYR A 51 2.75 24.17 8.40
N ARG A 52 1.97 23.20 8.87
CA ARG A 52 2.31 21.77 8.73
C ARG A 52 2.33 21.33 7.28
N HIS A 53 1.44 21.90 6.46
CA HIS A 53 1.37 21.61 5.05
C HIS A 53 2.59 22.14 4.27
N LEU A 54 3.16 23.29 4.65
CA LEU A 54 4.39 23.79 4.02
C LEU A 54 5.59 22.88 4.33
N LEU A 55 5.80 22.53 5.61
CA LEU A 55 6.88 21.62 6.01
C LEU A 55 6.75 20.26 5.33
N GLN A 56 5.54 19.71 5.26
CA GLN A 56 5.29 18.44 4.58
C GLN A 56 5.58 18.53 3.07
N LYS A 57 5.24 19.64 2.41
CA LYS A 57 5.59 19.85 0.99
C LYS A 57 7.10 19.92 0.77
N ILE A 58 7.82 20.63 1.65
CA ILE A 58 9.28 20.72 1.59
C ILE A 58 9.88 19.33 1.79
N TYR A 59 9.41 18.59 2.78
CA TYR A 59 9.88 17.24 3.07
C TYR A 59 9.62 16.27 1.92
N ILE A 60 8.43 16.31 1.29
CA ILE A 60 8.13 15.49 0.10
C ILE A 60 9.13 15.80 -1.02
N ARG A 61 9.37 17.08 -1.32
CA ARG A 61 10.34 17.48 -2.36
C ARG A 61 11.74 16.99 -2.03
N PHE A 62 12.17 17.17 -0.78
CA PHE A 62 13.45 16.68 -0.30
C PHE A 62 13.58 15.17 -0.51
N THR A 63 12.60 14.38 -0.09
CA THR A 63 12.62 12.92 -0.22
C THR A 63 12.69 12.47 -1.68
N PHE A 64 11.97 13.12 -2.60
CA PHE A 64 12.06 12.82 -4.03
C PHE A 64 13.44 13.18 -4.62
N THR A 65 13.93 14.39 -4.36
CA THR A 65 15.25 14.82 -4.84
C THR A 65 16.35 13.90 -4.30
N TYR A 66 16.26 13.54 -3.02
CA TYR A 66 17.16 12.60 -2.37
C TYR A 66 17.15 11.22 -3.05
N SER A 67 15.98 10.63 -3.31
CA SER A 67 15.87 9.34 -4.00
C SER A 67 16.45 9.37 -5.42
N ILE A 68 16.26 10.47 -6.17
CA ILE A 68 16.83 10.63 -7.52
C ILE A 68 18.36 10.71 -7.47
N ILE A 69 18.90 11.46 -6.50
CA ILE A 69 20.36 11.56 -6.31
C ILE A 69 20.91 10.17 -6.00
N LEU A 70 20.31 9.45 -5.06
CA LEU A 70 20.79 8.13 -4.67
C LEU A 70 20.75 7.13 -5.83
N LEU A 71 19.65 7.09 -6.59
CA LEU A 71 19.55 6.27 -7.80
C LEU A 71 20.64 6.62 -8.82
N THR A 72 20.89 7.90 -9.04
CA THR A 72 21.97 8.36 -9.93
C THR A 72 23.32 7.85 -9.46
N LEU A 73 23.64 7.97 -8.17
CA LEU A 73 24.89 7.47 -7.59
C LEU A 73 25.02 5.94 -7.72
N SER A 74 23.92 5.20 -7.59
CA SER A 74 23.90 3.74 -7.82
C SER A 74 24.14 3.38 -9.29
N TYR A 75 23.50 4.07 -10.24
CA TYR A 75 23.76 3.88 -11.67
C TYR A 75 25.21 4.20 -12.05
N LEU A 76 25.76 5.29 -11.52
CA LEU A 76 27.16 5.64 -11.73
C LEU A 76 28.10 4.57 -11.16
N CYS A 77 27.74 3.93 -10.04
CA CYS A 77 28.50 2.82 -9.49
C CYS A 77 28.56 1.61 -10.44
N ILE A 78 27.44 1.29 -11.10
CA ILE A 78 27.38 0.22 -12.09
C ILE A 78 28.32 0.53 -13.27
N LEU A 79 28.26 1.76 -13.78
CA LEU A 79 29.03 2.19 -14.95
C LEU A 79 30.54 2.25 -14.67
N PHE A 80 30.94 2.87 -13.56
CA PHE A 80 32.35 3.18 -13.31
C PHE A 80 33.11 2.15 -12.46
N ARG A 81 32.44 1.41 -11.57
CA ARG A 81 33.11 0.43 -10.69
C ARG A 81 32.74 -1.01 -11.03
N ALA A 82 31.45 -1.30 -11.13
CA ALA A 82 31.01 -2.68 -11.29
C ALA A 82 31.29 -3.24 -12.70
N SER A 83 31.47 -2.40 -13.71
CA SER A 83 31.61 -2.77 -15.14
C SER A 83 32.67 -3.83 -15.43
N ASN A 84 33.70 -3.95 -14.59
CA ASN A 84 34.74 -4.96 -14.73
C ASN A 84 34.33 -6.37 -14.26
N SER A 85 33.16 -6.54 -13.65
CA SER A 85 32.65 -7.84 -13.17
C SER A 85 31.16 -8.00 -13.48
N PHE A 86 30.83 -8.92 -14.40
CA PHE A 86 29.45 -9.20 -14.78
C PHE A 86 28.53 -9.53 -13.60
N ILE A 87 29.02 -10.28 -12.61
CA ILE A 87 28.24 -10.68 -11.43
C ILE A 87 27.84 -9.45 -10.60
N GLU A 88 28.77 -8.52 -10.39
CA GLU A 88 28.52 -7.29 -9.64
C GLU A 88 27.64 -6.32 -10.43
N VAL A 89 27.83 -6.21 -11.76
CA VAL A 89 26.91 -5.46 -12.64
C VAL A 89 25.49 -6.00 -12.50
N PHE A 90 25.30 -7.31 -12.66
CA PHE A 90 23.98 -7.92 -12.63
C PHE A 90 23.30 -7.73 -11.27
N LYS A 91 24.01 -7.98 -10.17
CA LYS A 91 23.50 -7.77 -8.81
C LYS A 91 23.07 -6.32 -8.60
N ASN A 92 23.96 -5.36 -8.87
CA ASN A 92 23.67 -3.95 -8.67
C ASN A 92 22.56 -3.45 -9.62
N LEU A 93 22.47 -4.00 -10.83
CA LEU A 93 21.41 -3.68 -11.78
C LEU A 93 20.05 -4.15 -11.27
N VAL A 94 19.94 -5.39 -10.78
CA VAL A 94 18.68 -5.91 -10.21
C VAL A 94 18.23 -5.06 -9.02
N GLU A 95 19.16 -4.71 -8.11
CA GLU A 95 18.85 -3.84 -6.98
C GLU A 95 18.41 -2.44 -7.43
N THR A 96 19.13 -1.84 -8.38
CA THR A 96 18.82 -0.49 -8.87
C THR A 96 17.49 -0.45 -9.62
N VAL A 97 17.20 -1.45 -10.45
CA VAL A 97 15.92 -1.57 -11.16
C VAL A 97 14.76 -1.71 -10.16
N ALA A 98 14.92 -2.52 -9.11
CA ALA A 98 13.90 -2.68 -8.07
C ALA A 98 13.63 -1.37 -7.30
N VAL A 99 14.66 -0.58 -7.01
CA VAL A 99 14.48 0.73 -6.36
C VAL A 99 13.86 1.74 -7.34
N SER A 100 14.25 1.71 -8.62
CA SER A 100 13.68 2.55 -9.67
C SER A 100 12.19 2.28 -9.86
N THR A 101 11.75 1.01 -9.90
CA THR A 101 10.32 0.68 -10.00
C THR A 101 9.54 1.17 -8.80
N LEU A 102 10.07 1.00 -7.58
CA LEU A 102 9.43 1.56 -6.38
C LEU A 102 9.32 3.09 -6.46
N CYS A 103 10.34 3.79 -6.96
CA CYS A 103 10.29 5.25 -7.14
C CYS A 103 9.23 5.66 -8.17
N MET A 104 9.12 4.94 -9.29
CA MET A 104 8.10 5.19 -10.31
C MET A 104 6.69 4.97 -9.77
N ASP A 105 6.47 3.90 -9.00
CA ASP A 105 5.17 3.60 -8.39
C ASP A 105 4.68 4.74 -7.48
N ILE A 106 5.59 5.42 -6.77
CA ILE A 106 5.25 6.58 -5.93
C ILE A 106 4.89 7.81 -6.75
N MET A 107 5.63 8.06 -7.83
CA MET A 107 5.33 9.17 -8.72
C MET A 107 3.94 8.96 -9.31
N LEU A 108 3.65 7.75 -9.78
CA LEU A 108 2.33 7.35 -10.26
C LEU A 108 1.26 7.53 -9.17
N LEU A 109 1.52 7.05 -7.95
CA LEU A 109 0.61 7.16 -6.81
C LEU A 109 0.28 8.62 -6.46
N ASN A 110 1.26 9.52 -6.53
CA ASN A 110 1.07 10.94 -6.26
C ASN A 110 0.36 11.67 -7.41
N ILE A 111 0.64 11.32 -8.67
CA ILE A 111 -0.08 11.85 -9.83
C ILE A 111 -1.55 11.42 -9.80
N LYS A 112 -1.80 10.15 -9.45
CA LYS A 112 -3.13 9.53 -9.42
C LYS A 112 -3.81 9.58 -8.04
N ASN A 113 -3.30 10.38 -7.11
CA ASN A 113 -3.78 10.41 -5.74
C ASN A 113 -5.29 10.71 -5.62
N THR A 114 -5.83 11.59 -6.47
CA THR A 114 -7.26 11.94 -6.49
C THR A 114 -8.14 10.77 -6.95
N GLU A 115 -7.71 10.04 -7.97
CA GLU A 115 -8.40 8.85 -8.47
C GLU A 115 -8.37 7.74 -7.42
N LEU A 116 -7.21 7.53 -6.78
CA LEU A 116 -7.06 6.58 -5.68
C LEU A 116 -7.99 6.92 -4.50
N LEU A 117 -7.98 8.16 -4.03
CA LEU A 117 -8.84 8.56 -2.91
C LEU A 117 -10.33 8.40 -3.25
N ARG A 118 -10.73 8.66 -4.50
CA ARG A 118 -12.09 8.38 -4.98
C ARG A 118 -12.41 6.88 -5.01
N LEU A 119 -11.44 6.05 -5.38
CA LEU A 119 -11.57 4.59 -5.37
C LEU A 119 -11.82 4.10 -3.94
N LEU A 120 -11.03 4.58 -2.97
CA LEU A 120 -11.15 4.22 -1.57
C LEU A 120 -12.45 4.72 -0.93
N ASP A 121 -12.87 5.93 -1.27
CA ASP A 121 -14.17 6.47 -0.85
C ASP A 121 -15.33 5.60 -1.36
N LYS A 122 -15.28 5.19 -2.64
CA LYS A 122 -16.24 4.24 -3.18
C LYS A 122 -16.21 2.93 -2.40
N MET A 123 -15.04 2.33 -2.16
CA MET A 123 -14.92 1.08 -1.39
C MET A 123 -15.59 1.19 -0.01
N ASN A 124 -15.35 2.28 0.70
CA ASN A 124 -15.91 2.52 2.03
C ASN A 124 -17.44 2.76 2.00
N THR A 125 -17.95 3.48 1.00
CA THR A 125 -19.40 3.74 0.86
C THR A 125 -20.19 2.49 0.44
N PHE A 126 -19.54 1.49 -0.15
CA PHE A 126 -20.18 0.23 -0.53
C PHE A 126 -20.47 -0.73 0.62
N ASP A 127 -19.93 -0.50 1.82
CA ASP A 127 -19.80 -1.52 2.85
C ASP A 127 -20.88 -1.52 3.96
N VAL A 128 -21.85 -0.61 3.92
CA VAL A 128 -22.72 -0.30 5.07
C VAL A 128 -23.80 -1.38 5.38
N THR A 129 -23.84 -2.53 4.69
CA THR A 129 -24.96 -3.49 4.84
C THR A 129 -24.58 -4.96 5.09
N SER A 130 -23.33 -5.25 5.49
CA SER A 130 -22.86 -6.65 5.63
C SER A 130 -22.81 -7.16 7.07
N LYS A 131 -22.95 -8.49 7.22
CA LYS A 131 -22.94 -9.22 8.49
C LYS A 131 -21.57 -9.08 9.19
N LYS A 132 -21.58 -8.75 10.48
CA LYS A 132 -20.38 -8.59 11.35
C LYS A 132 -19.36 -9.74 11.26
N SER A 133 -19.81 -10.97 10.99
CA SER A 133 -18.94 -12.15 10.89
C SER A 133 -18.04 -12.14 9.65
N ILE A 134 -18.54 -11.69 8.49
CA ILE A 134 -17.76 -11.59 7.24
C ILE A 134 -16.61 -10.60 7.45
N TYR A 135 -16.94 -9.49 8.11
CA TYR A 135 -16.02 -8.42 8.42
C TYR A 135 -14.91 -8.84 9.41
N SER A 136 -15.27 -9.55 10.48
CA SER A 136 -14.30 -10.07 11.45
C SER A 136 -13.29 -11.04 10.81
N ASN A 137 -13.74 -11.90 9.90
CA ASN A 137 -12.86 -12.82 9.19
C ASN A 137 -11.95 -12.10 8.18
N ALA A 138 -12.47 -11.13 7.43
CA ALA A 138 -11.67 -10.31 6.53
C ALA A 138 -10.55 -9.57 7.29
N ARG A 139 -10.85 -8.96 8.45
CA ARG A 139 -9.83 -8.30 9.30
C ARG A 139 -8.73 -9.24 9.78
N LYS A 140 -9.07 -10.49 10.14
CA LYS A 140 -8.06 -11.49 10.55
C LYS A 140 -7.11 -11.80 9.41
N ILE A 141 -7.65 -11.96 8.19
CA ILE A 141 -6.86 -12.21 6.98
C ILE A 141 -6.02 -10.97 6.63
N GLU A 142 -6.60 -9.76 6.66
CA GLU A 142 -5.90 -8.50 6.41
C GLU A 142 -4.69 -8.34 7.35
N ARG A 143 -4.90 -8.57 8.66
CA ARG A 143 -3.83 -8.53 9.67
C ARG A 143 -2.76 -9.58 9.39
N LEU A 144 -3.14 -10.81 9.06
CA LEU A 144 -2.19 -11.89 8.77
C LEU A 144 -1.31 -11.54 7.57
N ILE A 145 -1.93 -11.07 6.47
CA ILE A 145 -1.22 -10.64 5.27
C ILE A 145 -0.27 -9.48 5.63
N TYR A 146 -0.77 -8.45 6.32
CA TYR A 146 0.04 -7.29 6.73
C TYR A 146 1.28 -7.72 7.53
N VAL A 147 1.11 -8.52 8.58
CA VAL A 147 2.22 -8.97 9.44
C VAL A 147 3.21 -9.84 8.65
N CYS A 148 2.72 -10.76 7.81
CA CYS A 148 3.55 -11.63 6.99
C CYS A 148 4.49 -10.83 6.08
N TYR A 149 3.95 -9.86 5.33
CA TYR A 149 4.77 -9.01 4.46
C TYR A 149 5.71 -8.09 5.24
N CYS A 150 5.27 -7.54 6.37
CA CYS A 150 6.16 -6.73 7.22
C CYS A 150 7.35 -7.53 7.74
N VAL A 151 7.12 -8.76 8.20
CA VAL A 151 8.19 -9.65 8.69
C VAL A 151 9.11 -10.07 7.55
N LEU A 152 8.56 -10.48 6.40
CA LEU A 152 9.37 -10.93 5.26
C LEU A 152 10.27 -9.82 4.71
N ILE A 153 9.71 -8.65 4.43
CA ILE A 153 10.46 -7.51 3.89
C ILE A 153 11.42 -6.98 4.96
N GLY A 154 10.97 -6.91 6.22
CA GLY A 154 11.78 -6.43 7.34
C GLY A 154 12.98 -7.32 7.61
N PHE A 155 12.80 -8.64 7.54
CA PHE A 155 13.87 -9.62 7.68
C PHE A 155 14.88 -9.53 6.53
N ALA A 156 14.41 -9.45 5.28
CA ALA A 156 15.29 -9.30 4.12
C ALA A 156 16.15 -8.02 4.19
N MET A 157 15.52 -6.90 4.57
CA MET A 157 16.24 -5.64 4.81
C MET A 157 17.20 -5.77 6.00
N GLY A 158 16.76 -6.36 7.11
CA GLY A 158 17.58 -6.57 8.30
C GLY A 158 18.87 -7.34 7.98
N ILE A 159 18.78 -8.46 7.26
CA ILE A 159 19.96 -9.21 6.81
C ILE A 159 20.89 -8.31 5.99
N LYS A 160 20.35 -7.61 4.98
CA LYS A 160 21.15 -6.76 4.09
C LYS A 160 21.96 -5.71 4.85
N TYR A 161 21.37 -5.10 5.88
CA TYR A 161 22.03 -4.05 6.68
C TYR A 161 22.94 -4.59 7.79
N VAL A 162 22.82 -5.86 8.16
CA VAL A 162 23.72 -6.52 9.11
C VAL A 162 24.98 -7.06 8.42
N ILE A 163 24.90 -7.45 7.14
CA ILE A 163 26.03 -8.00 6.35
C ILE A 163 27.34 -7.20 6.49
N PRO A 164 27.35 -5.85 6.42
CA PRO A 164 28.60 -5.07 6.55
C PRO A 164 29.36 -5.25 7.86
N PHE A 165 28.71 -5.79 8.91
CA PHE A 165 29.35 -6.04 10.21
C PHE A 165 29.79 -7.50 10.38
N LEU A 166 29.46 -8.38 9.43
CA LEU A 166 29.88 -9.77 9.46
C LEU A 166 31.30 -9.89 8.87
N PRO A 167 32.16 -10.74 9.45
CA PRO A 167 33.50 -10.95 8.94
C PRO A 167 33.46 -11.54 7.53
N ILE A 168 34.23 -10.95 6.62
CA ILE A 168 34.31 -11.37 5.22
C ILE A 168 35.51 -12.30 5.03
N SER A 169 35.38 -13.34 4.19
CA SER A 169 36.50 -14.21 3.83
C SER A 169 37.58 -13.46 3.05
N SER A 170 38.85 -13.84 3.24
CA SER A 170 39.99 -13.16 2.59
C SER A 170 39.88 -13.13 1.06
N GLN A 171 39.34 -14.19 0.45
CA GLN A 171 39.10 -14.26 -1.00
C GLN A 171 38.06 -13.25 -1.48
N HIS A 172 37.01 -13.02 -0.69
CA HIS A 172 35.98 -12.04 -1.04
C HIS A 172 36.48 -10.61 -0.82
N ALA A 173 37.30 -10.38 0.20
CA ALA A 173 37.92 -9.09 0.45
C ALA A 173 38.86 -8.67 -0.70
N THR A 174 39.70 -9.58 -1.21
CA THR A 174 40.57 -9.28 -2.38
C THR A 174 39.76 -9.03 -3.65
N PHE A 175 38.67 -9.78 -3.86
CA PHE A 175 37.74 -9.53 -4.96
C PHE A 175 37.10 -8.13 -4.88
N VAL A 176 36.57 -7.75 -3.72
CA VAL A 176 35.95 -6.43 -3.50
C VAL A 176 36.96 -5.31 -3.71
N GLN A 177 38.19 -5.47 -3.21
CA GLN A 177 39.26 -4.50 -3.44
C GLN A 177 39.61 -4.35 -4.92
N LYS A 178 39.66 -5.47 -5.67
CA LYS A 178 39.94 -5.45 -7.12
C LYS A 178 38.83 -4.76 -7.93
N VAL A 179 37.56 -5.00 -7.60
CA VAL A 179 36.41 -4.46 -8.35
C VAL A 179 36.15 -3.00 -7.99
N TYR A 180 36.13 -2.68 -6.69
CA TYR A 180 35.67 -1.37 -6.20
C TYR A 180 36.80 -0.42 -5.81
N GLY A 181 38.04 -0.91 -5.68
CA GLY A 181 39.19 -0.10 -5.28
C GLY A 181 39.15 0.36 -3.82
N PHE A 182 38.36 -0.29 -2.96
CA PHE A 182 38.21 0.10 -1.56
C PHE A 182 39.48 -0.13 -0.74
N LYS A 183 39.84 0.85 0.09
CA LYS A 183 40.92 0.69 1.07
C LYS A 183 40.57 -0.30 2.17
N TYR A 184 39.30 -0.34 2.59
CA TYR A 184 38.81 -1.22 3.65
C TYR A 184 37.69 -2.14 3.13
N PRO A 185 38.01 -3.20 2.38
CA PRO A 185 36.99 -4.04 1.71
C PRO A 185 36.02 -4.75 2.67
N GLN A 186 36.37 -4.85 3.96
CA GLN A 186 35.52 -5.36 5.04
C GLN A 186 34.30 -4.46 5.31
N LYS A 187 34.42 -3.16 5.06
CA LYS A 187 33.41 -2.13 5.37
C LYS A 187 32.70 -1.67 4.11
N ARG A 188 31.99 -2.59 3.45
CA ARG A 188 31.19 -2.29 2.25
C ARG A 188 29.80 -1.84 2.67
N LEU A 189 29.31 -0.74 2.08
CA LEU A 189 27.93 -0.31 2.28
C LEU A 189 26.93 -1.34 1.72
N PRO A 190 25.75 -1.50 2.35
CA PRO A 190 24.66 -2.34 1.86
C PRO A 190 24.27 -2.07 0.41
N MET A 191 24.22 -0.81 0.00
CA MET A 191 24.06 -0.39 -1.38
C MET A 191 25.39 0.09 -1.96
N CYS A 192 25.63 -0.26 -3.23
CA CYS A 192 26.82 0.20 -3.92
C CYS A 192 26.61 1.61 -4.47
N LEU A 193 27.10 2.60 -3.72
CA LEU A 193 27.14 4.00 -4.14
C LEU A 193 28.53 4.37 -4.67
N TRP A 194 28.58 5.13 -5.75
CA TRP A 194 29.81 5.75 -6.23
C TRP A 194 29.75 7.26 -6.02
N ILE A 195 30.68 7.77 -5.23
CA ILE A 195 30.84 9.19 -4.96
C ILE A 195 32.23 9.59 -5.43
N PRO A 196 32.35 10.59 -6.32
CA PRO A 196 33.64 11.06 -6.79
C PRO A 196 34.56 11.42 -5.63
N TYR A 197 35.82 10.96 -5.70
CA TYR A 197 36.89 11.29 -4.75
C TYR A 197 36.66 10.85 -3.29
N ILE A 198 35.58 10.13 -2.97
CA ILE A 198 35.27 9.64 -1.63
C ILE A 198 35.30 8.11 -1.61
N ASP A 199 36.11 7.55 -0.73
CA ASP A 199 36.07 6.12 -0.41
C ASP A 199 35.10 5.88 0.75
N THR A 200 33.93 5.32 0.42
CA THR A 200 32.85 5.04 1.37
C THR A 200 33.21 3.93 2.38
N SER A 201 34.30 3.19 2.16
CA SER A 201 34.78 2.16 3.10
C SER A 201 35.63 2.74 4.24
N GLU A 202 36.10 3.99 4.11
CA GLU A 202 36.93 4.61 5.13
C GLU A 202 36.17 4.80 6.45
N PRO A 203 36.81 4.60 7.61
CA PRO A 203 36.17 4.73 8.92
C PRO A 203 35.50 6.08 9.18
N LEU A 204 36.00 7.16 8.56
CA LEU A 204 35.45 8.51 8.69
C LEU A 204 34.09 8.64 7.98
N TRP A 205 33.98 8.09 6.77
CA TRP A 205 32.83 8.28 5.89
C TRP A 205 31.79 7.17 6.03
N PHE A 206 32.23 5.95 6.36
CA PHE A 206 31.37 4.78 6.43
C PHE A 206 30.15 4.98 7.34
N PRO A 207 30.26 5.45 8.60
CA PRO A 207 29.10 5.61 9.47
C PRO A 207 28.08 6.62 8.92
N LEU A 208 28.56 7.70 8.29
CA LEU A 208 27.71 8.73 7.71
C LEU A 208 26.88 8.16 6.55
N PHE A 209 27.54 7.53 5.58
CA PHE A 209 26.82 6.95 4.43
C PHE A 209 25.97 5.75 4.83
N TYR A 210 26.39 4.97 5.82
CA TYR A 210 25.58 3.89 6.38
C TYR A 210 24.29 4.43 7.00
N LEU A 211 24.33 5.54 7.75
CA LEU A 211 23.12 6.18 8.29
C LEU A 211 22.21 6.74 7.19
N ILE A 212 22.80 7.31 6.14
CA ILE A 212 22.07 7.78 4.96
C ILE A 212 21.37 6.60 4.27
N GLU A 213 22.04 5.46 4.08
CA GLU A 213 21.43 4.26 3.51
C GLU A 213 20.35 3.68 4.43
N MET A 214 20.56 3.66 5.75
CA MET A 214 19.53 3.23 6.71
C MET A 214 18.26 4.08 6.59
N TYR A 215 18.39 5.39 6.40
CA TYR A 215 17.25 6.26 6.13
C TYR A 215 16.55 5.87 4.80
N SER A 216 17.32 5.66 3.73
CA SER A 216 16.79 5.13 2.47
C SER A 216 16.07 3.79 2.65
N ALA A 217 16.61 2.89 3.46
CA ALA A 217 16.04 1.60 3.78
C ALA A 217 14.63 1.76 4.35
N VAL A 218 14.45 2.68 5.30
CA VAL A 218 13.16 2.95 5.93
C VAL A 218 12.15 3.48 4.90
N LEU A 219 12.59 4.36 4.00
CA LEU A 219 11.76 4.85 2.90
C LEU A 219 11.31 3.68 2.00
N TRP A 220 12.25 2.90 1.48
CA TRP A 220 11.95 1.77 0.58
C TRP A 220 11.16 0.65 1.26
N PHE A 221 11.36 0.43 2.54
CA PHE A 221 10.59 -0.52 3.33
C PHE A 221 9.10 -0.13 3.37
N GLY A 222 8.81 1.14 3.69
CA GLY A 222 7.42 1.63 3.69
C GLY A 222 6.77 1.53 2.31
N LEU A 223 7.55 1.73 1.25
CA LEU A 223 7.11 1.62 -0.14
C LEU A 223 6.83 0.19 -0.56
N ALA A 224 7.78 -0.71 -0.35
CA ALA A 224 7.66 -2.11 -0.69
C ALA A 224 6.46 -2.75 0.04
N ILE A 225 6.26 -2.40 1.32
CA ILE A 225 5.08 -2.84 2.08
C ILE A 225 3.79 -2.33 1.45
N THR A 226 3.74 -1.05 1.11
CA THR A 226 2.52 -0.47 0.53
C THR A 226 2.22 -1.13 -0.81
N ASP A 227 3.23 -1.26 -1.68
CA ASP A 227 3.04 -1.86 -3.00
C ASP A 227 2.61 -3.32 -2.92
N ALA A 228 3.28 -4.11 -2.08
CA ALA A 228 2.98 -5.53 -1.89
C ALA A 228 1.58 -5.76 -1.31
N LEU A 229 1.07 -4.85 -0.49
CA LEU A 229 -0.21 -5.00 0.21
C LEU A 229 -1.39 -4.34 -0.50
N PHE A 230 -1.13 -3.41 -1.42
CA PHE A 230 -2.17 -2.66 -2.13
C PHE A 230 -3.13 -3.58 -2.89
N TYR A 231 -2.59 -4.47 -3.72
CA TYR A 231 -3.40 -5.40 -4.53
C TYR A 231 -4.11 -6.47 -3.67
N PRO A 232 -3.45 -7.17 -2.73
CA PRO A 232 -4.12 -8.10 -1.82
C PRO A 232 -5.27 -7.48 -1.05
N PHE A 233 -5.16 -6.23 -0.60
CA PHE A 233 -6.25 -5.56 0.12
C PHE A 233 -7.43 -5.27 -0.80
N ILE A 234 -7.19 -4.75 -2.02
CA ILE A 234 -8.25 -4.57 -3.01
C ILE A 234 -8.96 -5.91 -3.31
N LEU A 235 -8.18 -6.99 -3.49
CA LEU A 235 -8.74 -8.32 -3.74
C LEU A 235 -9.57 -8.83 -2.55
N LEU A 236 -9.08 -8.65 -1.33
CA LEU A 236 -9.79 -9.02 -0.10
C LEU A 236 -11.12 -8.28 0.01
N HIS A 237 -11.14 -6.98 -0.31
CA HIS A 237 -12.37 -6.20 -0.38
C HIS A 237 -13.34 -6.76 -1.43
N PHE A 238 -12.87 -7.08 -2.64
CA PHE A 238 -13.69 -7.71 -3.67
C PHE A 238 -14.25 -9.06 -3.24
N CYS A 239 -13.43 -9.91 -2.61
CA CYS A 239 -13.87 -11.21 -2.10
C CYS A 239 -14.94 -11.05 -1.02
N GLY A 240 -14.74 -10.13 -0.07
CA GLY A 240 -15.74 -9.79 0.95
C GLY A 240 -17.05 -9.35 0.33
N GLN A 241 -16.99 -8.47 -0.68
CA GLN A 241 -18.14 -7.99 -1.43
C GLN A 241 -18.90 -9.12 -2.14
N HIS A 242 -18.19 -10.04 -2.79
CA HIS A 242 -18.81 -11.22 -3.44
C HIS A 242 -19.48 -12.16 -2.45
N LEU A 243 -18.87 -12.40 -1.29
CA LEU A 243 -19.46 -13.23 -0.23
C LEU A 243 -20.78 -12.64 0.30
N VAL A 244 -20.83 -11.32 0.46
CA VAL A 244 -22.05 -10.61 0.88
C VAL A 244 -23.14 -10.77 -0.17
N LEU A 245 -22.82 -10.55 -1.46
CA LEU A 245 -23.77 -10.72 -2.55
C LEU A 245 -24.31 -12.15 -2.64
N ALA A 246 -23.42 -13.15 -2.56
CA ALA A 246 -23.79 -14.56 -2.57
C ALA A 246 -24.71 -14.91 -1.39
N SER A 247 -24.43 -14.38 -0.19
CA SER A 247 -25.31 -14.58 0.96
C SER A 247 -26.69 -13.94 0.77
N LYS A 248 -26.78 -12.76 0.13
CA LYS A 248 -28.06 -12.09 -0.14
C LYS A 248 -28.86 -12.85 -1.19
N LEU A 249 -28.24 -13.28 -2.29
CA LEU A 249 -28.86 -14.11 -3.32
C LEU A 249 -29.37 -15.45 -2.78
N LYS A 250 -28.58 -16.12 -1.94
CA LYS A 250 -29.00 -17.37 -1.28
C LYS A 250 -30.21 -17.17 -0.36
N ASN A 251 -30.29 -16.03 0.33
CA ASN A 251 -31.45 -15.71 1.15
C ASN A 251 -32.69 -15.44 0.28
N LEU A 252 -32.54 -14.69 -0.82
CA LEU A 252 -33.62 -14.43 -1.78
C LEU A 252 -34.19 -15.75 -2.36
N GLY A 253 -33.31 -16.65 -2.81
CA GLY A 253 -33.73 -17.97 -3.31
C GLY A 253 -34.37 -18.87 -2.26
N ARG A 254 -34.08 -18.68 -0.97
CA ARG A 254 -34.73 -19.42 0.13
C ARG A 254 -36.09 -18.82 0.50
N SER A 255 -36.24 -17.50 0.40
CA SER A 255 -37.51 -16.81 0.61
C SER A 255 -38.52 -17.16 -0.48
N SER A 256 -38.07 -17.26 -1.74
CA SER A 256 -38.95 -17.62 -2.88
C SER A 256 -39.42 -19.08 -2.87
N VAL A 257 -38.65 -20.01 -2.26
CA VAL A 257 -38.95 -21.45 -2.24
C VAL A 257 -39.82 -21.89 -1.05
N ARG A 258 -39.99 -21.06 0.00
CA ARG A 258 -40.86 -21.37 1.14
C ARG A 258 -42.01 -20.36 1.26
N PRO A 259 -43.09 -20.48 0.46
CA PRO A 259 -44.36 -19.86 0.86
C PRO A 259 -44.81 -20.59 2.13
N ARG A 260 -44.69 -19.92 3.28
CA ARG A 260 -45.16 -20.43 4.57
C ARG A 260 -46.67 -20.62 4.45
N MET A 261 -47.12 -21.86 4.20
CA MET A 261 -48.52 -22.27 4.37
C MET A 261 -48.92 -21.97 5.82
N ARG A 262 -49.48 -20.79 6.07
CA ARG A 262 -50.31 -20.48 7.23
C ARG A 262 -51.09 -19.18 6.96
N THR A 263 -52.40 -19.37 6.86
CA THR A 263 -53.51 -18.40 6.97
C THR A 263 -53.78 -17.42 5.80
N LEU A 264 -54.64 -17.87 4.89
CA LEU A 264 -55.13 -17.30 3.63
C LEU A 264 -56.01 -16.02 3.74
N ARG A 265 -56.00 -15.25 4.84
CA ARG A 265 -56.92 -14.08 4.97
C ARG A 265 -56.28 -12.75 5.40
N ARG A 266 -54.99 -12.71 5.76
CA ARG A 266 -54.21 -11.47 5.95
C ARG A 266 -53.27 -11.16 4.76
N THR A 267 -53.40 -11.93 3.70
CA THR A 267 -52.34 -12.20 2.70
C THR A 267 -52.15 -11.11 1.63
N LEU A 268 -53.12 -10.24 1.33
CA LEU A 268 -52.94 -9.26 0.24
C LEU A 268 -52.03 -8.07 0.59
N CYS A 269 -52.12 -7.56 1.83
CA CYS A 269 -51.29 -6.43 2.28
C CYS A 269 -49.88 -6.88 2.66
N ASP A 270 -49.77 -8.05 3.30
CA ASP A 270 -48.50 -8.66 3.70
C ASP A 270 -47.70 -9.21 2.50
N ASN A 271 -48.38 -9.65 1.44
CA ASN A 271 -47.71 -10.04 0.19
C ASN A 271 -47.16 -8.83 -0.57
N ARG A 272 -47.89 -7.68 -0.63
CA ARG A 272 -47.33 -6.45 -1.23
C ARG A 272 -46.09 -5.95 -0.51
N LEU A 273 -46.11 -5.94 0.83
CA LEU A 273 -44.94 -5.54 1.62
C LEU A 273 -43.74 -6.49 1.43
N ARG A 274 -44.00 -7.79 1.24
CA ARG A 274 -42.95 -8.78 0.94
C ARG A 274 -42.43 -8.65 -0.49
N GLU A 275 -43.30 -8.48 -1.48
CA GLU A 275 -42.90 -8.21 -2.87
C GLU A 275 -42.09 -6.91 -2.95
N GLU A 276 -42.51 -5.85 -2.26
CA GLU A 276 -41.75 -4.61 -2.17
C GLU A 276 -40.39 -4.80 -1.50
N GLN A 277 -40.30 -5.62 -0.44
CA GLN A 277 -39.03 -5.98 0.18
C GLN A 277 -38.13 -6.83 -0.73
N GLU A 278 -38.69 -7.80 -1.46
CA GLU A 278 -37.93 -8.64 -2.39
C GLU A 278 -37.45 -7.84 -3.60
N ILE A 279 -38.31 -7.00 -4.18
CA ILE A 279 -37.95 -6.04 -5.23
C ILE A 279 -36.89 -5.07 -4.72
N PHE A 280 -36.98 -4.61 -3.47
CA PHE A 280 -35.98 -3.75 -2.86
C PHE A 280 -34.64 -4.44 -2.66
N GLU A 281 -34.62 -5.70 -2.20
CA GLU A 281 -33.40 -6.50 -2.05
C GLU A 281 -32.79 -6.90 -3.41
N VAL A 282 -33.61 -7.22 -4.41
CA VAL A 282 -33.15 -7.45 -5.79
C VAL A 282 -32.58 -6.17 -6.39
N LYS A 283 -33.25 -5.02 -6.23
CA LYS A 283 -32.73 -3.70 -6.63
C LYS A 283 -31.41 -3.40 -5.95
N LYS A 284 -31.24 -3.72 -4.65
CA LYS A 284 -29.95 -3.61 -3.95
C LYS A 284 -28.89 -4.51 -4.56
N CYS A 285 -29.21 -5.77 -4.88
CA CYS A 285 -28.28 -6.71 -5.52
C CYS A 285 -27.86 -6.23 -6.92
N ILE A 286 -28.79 -5.76 -7.75
CA ILE A 286 -28.51 -5.20 -9.08
C ILE A 286 -27.63 -3.94 -8.96
N LEU A 287 -28.00 -3.03 -8.06
CA LEU A 287 -27.28 -1.78 -7.85
C LEU A 287 -25.87 -2.06 -7.29
N PHE A 288 -25.74 -3.04 -6.41
CA PHE A 288 -24.45 -3.55 -5.93
C PHE A 288 -23.62 -4.14 -7.07
N HIS A 289 -24.20 -5.00 -7.90
CA HIS A 289 -23.49 -5.64 -9.01
C HIS A 289 -23.04 -4.61 -10.07
N ARG A 290 -23.90 -3.65 -10.44
CA ARG A 290 -23.56 -2.55 -11.35
C ARG A 290 -22.39 -1.73 -10.80
N LYS A 291 -22.40 -1.46 -9.51
CA LYS A 291 -21.35 -0.69 -8.84
C LYS A 291 -20.05 -1.49 -8.70
N LEU A 292 -20.13 -2.80 -8.45
CA LEU A 292 -18.99 -3.72 -8.46
C LEU A 292 -18.35 -3.82 -9.86
N CYS A 293 -19.15 -3.91 -10.92
CA CYS A 293 -18.66 -3.90 -12.30
C CYS A 293 -17.99 -2.58 -12.67
N SER A 294 -18.59 -1.44 -12.30
CA SER A 294 -17.97 -0.12 -12.47
C SER A 294 -16.65 -0.01 -11.71
N PHE A 295 -16.60 -0.50 -10.47
CA PHE A 295 -15.40 -0.51 -9.64
C PHE A 295 -14.31 -1.44 -10.20
N ARG A 296 -14.68 -2.63 -10.70
CA ARG A 296 -13.76 -3.54 -11.42
C ARG A 296 -13.15 -2.90 -12.67
N LEU A 297 -13.95 -2.17 -13.45
CA LEU A 297 -13.44 -1.43 -14.60
C LEU A 297 -12.41 -0.38 -14.15
N GLN A 298 -12.72 0.40 -13.11
CA GLN A 298 -11.79 1.41 -12.58
C GLN A 298 -10.48 0.79 -12.03
N VAL A 299 -10.57 -0.33 -11.32
CA VAL A 299 -9.37 -1.07 -10.86
C VAL A 299 -8.60 -1.63 -12.05
N LYS A 300 -9.26 -2.18 -13.07
CA LYS A 300 -8.60 -2.67 -14.28
C LYS A 300 -7.90 -1.53 -15.01
N TYR A 301 -8.50 -0.36 -15.15
CA TYR A 301 -7.85 0.82 -15.72
C TYR A 301 -6.62 1.23 -14.90
N PHE A 302 -6.74 1.26 -13.57
CA PHE A 302 -5.63 1.59 -12.69
C PHE A 302 -4.47 0.58 -12.75
N LEU A 303 -4.78 -0.72 -12.80
CA LEU A 303 -3.79 -1.80 -12.90
C LEU A 303 -3.16 -1.90 -14.29
N VAL A 304 -3.94 -1.73 -15.36
CA VAL A 304 -3.42 -1.73 -16.73
C VAL A 304 -2.46 -0.54 -16.92
N LEU A 305 -2.80 0.63 -16.37
CA LEU A 305 -1.90 1.80 -16.37
C LEU A 305 -0.66 1.62 -15.48
N LYS A 306 -0.63 0.64 -14.58
CA LYS A 306 0.59 0.28 -13.82
C LYS A 306 1.55 -0.59 -14.64
N HIS A 307 1.04 -1.26 -15.68
CA HIS A 307 1.81 -2.19 -16.52
C HIS A 307 2.20 -1.62 -17.89
N PHE A 308 1.87 -0.35 -18.17
CA PHE A 308 2.31 0.42 -19.34
C PHE A 308 3.26 1.53 -18.88
#